data_AF-A0A945RB00-F1
#
_entry.id   AF-A0A945RB00-F1
#
_cell.length_a   1.000
_cell.length_b   1.000
_cell.length_c   1.000
_cell.angle_alpha   90.00
_cell.angle_beta   90.00
_cell.angle_gamma   90.00
#
_symmetry.space_group_name_H-M   'P 1'
#
loop_
_entity.id
_entity.type
_entity.pdbx_description
1 polymer ?
#
loop_
_entity_poly.entity_id
_entity_poly.type
_entity_poly.pdbx_seq_one_letter_code
_entity_poly.pdbx_strand_id
1 'polypeptide(L)' 'IDKWREHYNNVRPHSSLNYLPPVVFAERAA' A
#
# COMPACT_ATOMS: atom_id res chain seq x y z
N ILE A 1 -11.65 -15.36 -3.60
CA ILE A 1 -10.30 -14.91 -3.16
C ILE A 1 -10.11 -13.49 -3.71
N ASP A 2 -10.98 -12.55 -3.34
CA ASP A 2 -11.15 -11.35 -4.18
C ASP A 2 -10.62 -10.06 -3.57
N LYS A 3 -10.39 -10.04 -2.26
CA LYS A 3 -10.03 -8.81 -1.54
C LYS A 3 -8.53 -8.63 -1.30
N TRP A 4 -7.69 -9.56 -1.75
CA TRP A 4 -6.26 -9.51 -1.46
C TRP A 4 -5.58 -8.29 -2.11
N ARG A 5 -6.00 -7.91 -3.32
CA ARG A 5 -5.42 -6.76 -4.05
C ARG A 5 -5.77 -5.43 -3.37
N GLU A 6 -7.02 -5.28 -2.97
CA GLU A 6 -7.49 -4.09 -2.23
C GLU A 6 -6.76 -3.98 -0.89
N HIS A 7 -6.65 -5.09 -0.15
CA HIS A 7 -5.93 -5.12 1.12
C HIS A 7 -4.43 -4.83 0.93
N TYR A 8 -3.80 -5.33 -0.13
CA TYR A 8 -2.38 -5.08 -0.41
C TYR A 8 -2.10 -3.61 -0.72
N ASN A 9 -2.98 -2.97 -1.49
CA ASN A 9 -2.79 -1.59 -1.98
C ASN A 9 -3.19 -0.52 -0.95
N ASN A 10 -4.21 -0.80 -0.13
CA ASN A 10 -4.77 0.22 0.79
C ASN A 10 -4.44 -0.02 2.26
N VAL A 11 -4.26 -1.27 2.68
CA VAL A 11 -4.19 -1.62 4.11
C VAL A 11 -2.83 -2.13 4.52
N ARG A 12 -2.18 -2.94 3.69
CA ARG A 12 -0.94 -3.63 4.05
C ARG A 12 0.25 -2.66 4.03
N PRO A 13 0.93 -2.43 5.16
CA PRO A 13 2.18 -1.68 5.17
C PRO A 13 3.33 -2.53 4.61
N HIS A 14 4.22 -1.89 3.86
CA HIS A 14 5.39 -2.56 3.28
C HIS A 14 6.67 -1.91 3.81
N SER A 15 7.61 -2.72 4.33
CA SER A 15 8.87 -2.22 4.89
C SER A 15 9.73 -1.48 3.86
N SER A 16 9.64 -1.86 2.59
CA SER A 16 10.29 -1.18 1.47
C SER A 16 9.70 0.21 1.15
N LEU A 17 8.47 0.48 1.60
CA LEU A 17 7.77 1.75 1.40
C LEU A 17 7.71 2.57 2.70
N ASN A 18 8.72 2.46 3.57
CA ASN A 18 8.73 3.10 4.90
C ASN A 18 7.53 2.71 5.77
N TYR A 19 7.08 1.46 5.69
CA TYR A 19 5.88 0.94 6.36
C TYR A 19 4.57 1.61 5.93
N LEU A 20 4.50 2.13 4.71
CA LEU A 20 3.28 2.69 4.13
C LEU A 20 2.61 1.70 3.16
N PRO A 21 1.27 1.78 3.02
CA PRO A 21 0.58 1.15 1.90
C PRO A 21 0.99 1.78 0.56
N PRO A 22 0.92 1.02 -0.56
CA PRO A 22 1.32 1.50 -1.88
C PRO A 22 0.60 2.77 -2.32
N VAL A 23 -0.70 2.90 -2.04
CA VAL A 23 -1.47 4.09 -2.44
C VAL A 23 -0.97 5.35 -1.72
N VAL A 24 -0.71 5.25 -0.42
CA VAL A 24 -0.22 6.36 0.41
C VAL A 24 1.20 6.74 0.01
N PHE A 25 2.03 5.76 -0.34
CA PHE A 25 3.37 6.03 -0.85
C PHE A 25 3.33 6.78 -2.19
N ALA A 26 2.47 6.35 -3.12
CA ALA A 26 2.31 7.01 -4.43
C ALA A 26 1.82 8.46 -4.30
N GLU A 27 0.86 8.72 -3.40
CA GLU A 27 0.36 10.08 -3.11
C GLU A 27 1.46 11.02 -2.58
N ARG A 28 2.45 10.50 -1.84
CA ARG A 28 3.55 11.30 -1.29
C ARG A 28 4.69 11.54 -2.28
N ALA A 29 4.76 10.74 -3.35
CA ALA A 29 5.81 10.82 -4.37
C ALA A 29 5.43 11.71 -5.56
N ALA A 30 4.16 12.14 -5.65
CA ALA A 30 3.64 13.08 -6.63
C ALA A 30 3.98 14.53 -6.25
#